data_AF-A0A3S0G0F5-F1
#
_entry.id   AF-A0A3S0G0F5-F1
#
_cell.length_a   1.000
_cell.length_b   1.000
_cell.length_c   1.000
_cell.angle_alpha   90.00
_cell.angle_beta   90.00
_cell.angle_gamma   90.00
#
_symmetry.space_group_name_H-M   'P 1'
#
loop_
_entity.id
_entity.type
_entity.pdbx_description
1 polymer ?
#
loop_
_entity_poly.entity_id
_entity_poly.type
_entity_poly.pdbx_seq_one_letter_code
_entity_poly.pdbx_strand_id
1 'polypeptide(L)'
;MFQAKPQKPDGQNQFDRDGQQNKQQSMAGRASRAAQIVSVGLAITTVTALFCSPSQGYRTQARPAARPGGGVVYPEFRSNYGTIRWISDQMPIKVYIAPGLTLDSIIDPQLGAPMTNVDGRDRWPDLVADVISNPQQFQSLQVAQGYVPDHFQAAVQGINSWKAFERDGIKFQIVDDPSEADIHVFWTNHFVNKLGLGLFQNDIRGYTAKRSFPYKAIMSGKQAQFKPVVTLLRTTEGNGVTMPFVKMKASAAHEFGHALGIEGHSPYPSDLMSVYYGKGAISTNDAATIRYLYRCTPDLIP
;
A
#
# COMPACT_ATOMS: atom_id res chain seq x y z
N MET A 1 -13.04 -51.13 -55.52
CA MET A 1 -11.78 -51.53 -56.18
C MET A 1 -10.67 -51.36 -55.15
N PHE A 2 -10.08 -52.49 -54.69
CA PHE A 2 -8.80 -52.69 -53.98
C PHE A 2 -8.51 -51.86 -52.69
N GLN A 3 -8.47 -52.51 -51.51
CA GLN A 3 -7.29 -53.15 -50.85
C GLN A 3 -6.26 -52.10 -50.39
N ALA A 4 -5.51 -52.19 -49.29
CA ALA A 4 -5.41 -53.03 -48.11
C ALA A 4 -4.36 -52.32 -47.20
N LYS A 5 -4.30 -52.68 -45.90
CA LYS A 5 -3.23 -52.29 -44.97
C LYS A 5 -1.83 -52.74 -45.45
N PRO A 6 -0.77 -52.16 -44.84
CA PRO A 6 0.30 -52.99 -44.31
C PRO A 6 0.65 -52.72 -42.82
N GLN A 7 1.22 -53.77 -42.20
CA GLN A 7 1.72 -53.88 -40.83
C GLN A 7 3.24 -53.61 -40.74
N LYS A 8 3.67 -53.16 -39.55
CA LYS A 8 4.90 -53.49 -38.76
C LYS A 8 6.30 -53.04 -39.29
N PRO A 9 7.37 -52.93 -38.43
CA PRO A 9 7.68 -53.77 -37.27
C PRO A 9 8.24 -53.11 -35.99
N ASP A 10 8.50 -54.02 -35.06
CA ASP A 10 8.93 -53.96 -33.67
C ASP A 10 10.29 -53.28 -33.42
N GLY A 11 10.42 -52.67 -32.24
CA GLY A 11 11.70 -52.17 -31.70
C GLY A 11 11.70 -52.29 -30.18
N GLN A 12 12.17 -53.45 -29.71
CA GLN A 12 12.50 -53.73 -28.31
C GLN A 12 13.69 -52.85 -27.88
N ASN A 13 13.67 -52.33 -26.66
CA ASN A 13 14.87 -52.34 -25.83
C ASN A 13 14.53 -52.47 -24.35
N GLN A 14 15.11 -53.54 -23.82
CA GLN A 14 15.07 -54.10 -22.51
C GLN A 14 16.31 -53.56 -21.78
N PHE A 15 16.15 -53.03 -20.57
CA PHE A 15 17.24 -53.01 -19.59
C PHE A 15 16.67 -53.22 -18.18
N ASP A 16 17.16 -54.31 -17.59
CA ASP A 16 16.96 -54.82 -16.24
C ASP A 16 17.29 -53.74 -15.17
N ARG A 17 16.54 -53.62 -14.07
CA ARG A 17 16.51 -54.45 -12.85
C ARG A 17 17.88 -54.73 -12.20
N ASP A 18 17.90 -54.36 -10.91
CA ASP A 18 18.63 -54.94 -9.77
C ASP A 18 19.85 -54.21 -9.21
N GLY A 19 19.88 -54.14 -7.87
CA GLY A 19 21.05 -53.83 -7.04
C GLY A 19 20.80 -52.78 -5.94
N GLN A 20 20.10 -53.14 -4.85
CA GLN A 20 20.67 -53.37 -3.51
C GLN A 20 21.33 -52.13 -2.85
N GLN A 21 20.75 -51.56 -1.79
CA GLN A 21 20.87 -51.94 -0.37
C GLN A 21 22.31 -51.94 0.21
N ASN A 22 22.40 -51.31 1.39
CA ASN A 22 23.44 -51.35 2.43
C ASN A 22 24.70 -50.49 2.27
N LYS A 23 24.83 -49.46 3.13
CA LYS A 23 25.53 -49.63 4.42
C LYS A 23 25.30 -48.48 5.40
N GLN A 24 24.92 -48.88 6.60
CA GLN A 24 24.96 -48.15 7.86
C GLN A 24 26.42 -47.90 8.34
N GLN A 25 26.50 -46.97 9.31
CA GLN A 25 27.53 -46.79 10.34
C GLN A 25 28.84 -46.09 9.95
N SER A 26 29.12 -44.95 10.60
CA SER A 26 30.03 -44.93 11.75
C SER A 26 30.38 -43.50 12.22
N MET A 27 30.01 -43.23 13.48
CA MET A 27 30.73 -42.48 14.53
C MET A 27 30.98 -40.97 14.34
N ALA A 28 30.41 -40.10 15.18
CA ALA A 28 30.69 -39.87 16.60
C ALA A 28 32.09 -39.30 16.86
N GLY A 29 32.15 -38.05 17.33
CA GLY A 29 33.33 -37.54 18.03
C GLY A 29 33.60 -36.04 17.88
N ARG A 30 33.02 -35.23 18.78
CA ARG A 30 33.71 -34.46 19.83
C ARG A 30 33.10 -33.08 20.05
N ALA A 31 32.57 -32.94 21.26
CA ALA A 31 32.27 -31.70 21.94
C ALA A 31 33.55 -30.87 22.19
N SER A 32 33.41 -29.54 22.34
CA SER A 32 33.64 -28.83 23.62
C SER A 32 33.99 -27.35 23.44
N ARG A 33 33.15 -26.51 24.05
CA ARG A 33 33.43 -25.27 24.80
C ARG A 33 34.12 -24.10 24.10
N ALA A 34 33.39 -22.97 24.06
CA ALA A 34 33.69 -21.83 24.93
C ALA A 34 32.49 -20.86 24.96
N ALA A 35 31.76 -20.86 26.08
CA ALA A 35 30.86 -19.79 26.44
C ALA A 35 31.70 -18.70 27.11
N GLN A 36 31.83 -17.53 26.47
CA GLN A 36 32.32 -16.32 27.14
C GLN A 36 31.11 -15.55 27.66
N ILE A 37 30.88 -15.68 28.96
CA ILE A 37 30.04 -14.80 29.75
C ILE A 37 30.83 -13.50 29.93
N VAL A 38 30.38 -12.43 29.26
CA VAL A 38 30.85 -11.07 29.56
C VAL A 38 29.89 -10.50 30.61
N SER A 39 30.37 -10.48 31.85
CA SER A 39 29.75 -9.81 32.99
C SER A 39 29.87 -8.30 32.79
N VAL A 40 28.80 -7.63 32.35
CA VAL A 40 28.70 -6.17 32.41
C VAL A 40 28.33 -5.78 33.83
N GLY A 41 29.30 -5.21 34.54
CA GLY A 41 29.12 -4.63 35.87
C GLY A 41 28.16 -3.45 35.82
N LEU A 42 27.09 -3.55 36.62
CA LEU A 42 26.16 -2.48 36.90
C LEU A 42 26.82 -1.53 37.93
N ALA A 43 27.33 -0.39 37.48
CA ALA A 43 27.73 0.71 38.36
C ALA A 43 26.55 1.68 38.51
N ILE A 44 25.89 1.62 39.66
CA ILE A 44 24.91 2.62 40.09
C ILE A 44 25.71 3.79 40.69
N THR A 45 25.75 4.91 39.98
CA THR A 45 26.25 6.18 40.52
C THR A 45 25.09 7.18 40.53
N THR A 46 24.48 7.35 41.69
CA THR A 46 23.59 8.47 42.02
C THR A 46 24.38 9.76 42.05
N VAL A 47 24.11 10.67 41.11
CA VAL A 47 24.49 12.09 41.21
C VAL A 47 23.22 12.92 41.20
N THR A 48 22.77 13.28 42.40
CA THR A 48 21.87 14.41 42.65
C THR A 48 22.64 15.70 42.39
N ALA A 49 22.27 16.44 41.35
CA ALA A 49 22.67 17.84 41.20
C ALA A 49 21.44 18.66 40.80
N LEU A 50 20.98 19.46 41.75
CA LEU A 50 20.00 20.53 41.59
C LEU A 50 20.61 21.63 40.72
N PHE A 51 20.02 21.90 39.56
CA PHE A 51 20.19 23.17 38.87
C PHE A 51 18.81 23.71 38.46
N CYS A 52 18.27 24.57 39.32
CA CYS A 52 17.25 25.54 38.92
C CYS A 52 17.91 26.53 37.95
N SER A 53 17.40 26.60 36.73
CA SER A 53 17.60 27.74 35.83
C SER A 53 16.24 28.35 35.50
N PRO A 54 16.12 29.68 35.44
CA PRO A 54 14.85 30.35 35.24
C PRO A 54 14.37 30.17 33.79
N SER A 55 13.18 29.61 33.63
CA SER A 55 12.47 29.51 32.37
C SER A 55 12.13 30.92 31.85
N GLN A 56 12.81 31.34 30.77
CA GLN A 56 12.36 32.47 29.96
C GLN A 56 11.01 32.13 29.33
N GLY A 57 10.01 32.94 29.63
CA GLY A 57 8.64 32.76 29.17
C GLY A 57 8.52 32.89 27.66
N TYR A 58 8.30 31.75 26.99
CA TYR A 58 7.65 31.75 25.69
C TYR A 58 6.18 32.12 25.90
N ARG A 59 5.80 33.33 25.48
CA ARG A 59 4.40 33.71 25.28
C ARG A 59 3.81 32.74 24.26
N THR A 60 3.07 31.75 24.74
CA THR A 60 2.10 31.00 23.93
C THR A 60 1.11 32.00 23.35
N GLN A 61 1.17 32.23 22.04
CA GLN A 61 0.08 32.89 21.32
C GLN A 61 -1.19 32.08 21.59
N ALA A 62 -2.17 32.73 22.21
CA ALA A 62 -3.47 32.13 22.49
C ALA A 62 -4.09 31.68 21.15
N ARG A 63 -4.26 30.36 20.99
CA ARG A 63 -5.06 29.78 19.91
C ARG A 63 -6.48 30.34 20.01
N PRO A 64 -7.07 30.89 18.93
CA PRO A 64 -8.47 31.28 18.96
C PRO A 64 -9.33 30.05 19.28
N ALA A 65 -10.30 30.24 20.18
CA ALA A 65 -11.22 29.20 20.61
C ALA A 65 -11.92 28.58 19.40
N ALA A 66 -11.77 27.27 19.24
CA ALA A 66 -12.45 26.50 18.21
C ALA A 66 -13.97 26.64 18.39
N ARG A 67 -14.67 26.98 17.30
CA ARG A 67 -16.14 26.97 17.29
C ARG A 67 -16.63 25.54 17.61
N PRO A 68 -17.62 25.36 18.50
CA PRO A 68 -18.21 24.05 18.75
C PRO A 68 -18.79 23.50 17.45
N GLY A 69 -18.29 22.37 16.97
CA GLY A 69 -18.80 21.65 15.79
C GLY A 69 -18.09 21.93 14.46
N GLY A 70 -17.08 22.80 14.41
CA GLY A 70 -16.24 22.99 13.22
C GLY A 70 -14.99 22.13 13.28
N GLY A 71 -14.82 21.18 12.35
CA GLY A 71 -13.56 20.44 12.21
C GLY A 71 -12.38 21.37 11.92
N VAL A 72 -11.18 20.96 12.33
CA VAL A 72 -9.94 21.71 12.10
C VAL A 72 -9.23 21.15 10.86
N VAL A 73 -8.87 22.03 9.93
CA VAL A 73 -8.00 21.67 8.80
C VAL A 73 -6.58 21.46 9.34
N TYR A 74 -6.04 20.25 9.18
CA TYR A 74 -4.68 19.95 9.57
C TYR A 74 -3.72 20.26 8.40
N PRO A 75 -2.66 21.07 8.58
CA PRO A 75 -1.78 21.52 7.49
C PRO A 75 -1.00 20.39 6.80
N GLU A 76 -0.85 19.24 7.45
CA GLU A 76 -0.14 18.05 6.96
C GLU A 76 -0.77 17.46 5.70
N PHE A 77 -1.99 17.85 5.32
CA PHE A 77 -2.60 17.43 4.05
C PHE A 77 -1.81 17.87 2.80
N ARG A 78 -0.90 18.83 2.92
CA ARG A 78 -0.08 19.35 1.81
C ARG A 78 1.20 18.52 1.65
N SER A 79 1.64 18.36 0.41
CA SER A 79 3.01 17.91 0.14
C SER A 79 4.01 19.07 0.33
N ASN A 80 5.30 18.75 0.27
CA ASN A 80 6.37 19.74 0.15
C ASN A 80 6.27 20.59 -1.13
N TYR A 81 5.48 20.16 -2.12
CA TYR A 81 5.26 20.86 -3.39
C TYR A 81 3.91 21.59 -3.45
N GLY A 82 3.16 21.60 -2.33
CA GLY A 82 1.86 22.26 -2.23
C GLY A 82 0.68 21.29 -2.23
N THR A 83 -0.46 21.79 -2.66
CA THR A 83 -1.73 21.07 -2.71
C THR A 83 -1.84 20.19 -3.95
N ILE A 84 -2.23 18.93 -3.75
CA ILE A 84 -2.49 17.98 -4.83
C ILE A 84 -3.97 17.68 -4.85
N ARG A 85 -4.65 17.84 -5.99
CA ARG A 85 -6.02 17.33 -6.16
C ARG A 85 -6.39 17.15 -7.62
N TRP A 86 -7.35 16.27 -7.84
CA TRP A 86 -8.05 16.13 -9.11
C TRP A 86 -8.81 17.42 -9.46
N ILE A 87 -8.88 17.74 -10.75
CA ILE A 87 -9.65 18.86 -11.28
C ILE A 87 -11.01 18.40 -11.80
N SER A 88 -11.95 19.32 -11.96
CA SER A 88 -13.32 19.02 -12.43
C SER A 88 -13.35 18.26 -13.75
N ASP A 89 -12.38 18.52 -14.63
CA ASP A 89 -12.31 17.97 -15.97
C ASP A 89 -11.86 16.49 -15.97
N GLN A 90 -11.33 16.01 -14.84
CA GLN A 90 -10.98 14.60 -14.60
C GLN A 90 -12.07 13.86 -13.82
N MET A 91 -13.26 14.45 -13.66
CA MET A 91 -14.36 13.87 -12.89
C MET A 91 -15.46 13.33 -13.81
N PRO A 92 -16.14 12.21 -13.46
CA PRO A 92 -15.90 11.42 -12.26
C PRO A 92 -14.62 10.59 -12.35
N ILE A 93 -13.86 10.54 -11.26
CA ILE A 93 -12.69 9.66 -11.13
C ILE A 93 -13.17 8.21 -11.20
N LYS A 94 -12.56 7.42 -12.07
CA LYS A 94 -12.86 6.00 -12.24
C LYS A 94 -11.94 5.17 -11.35
N VAL A 95 -12.52 4.31 -10.52
CA VAL A 95 -11.79 3.50 -9.54
C VAL A 95 -11.98 2.03 -9.87
N TYR A 96 -10.90 1.33 -10.19
CA TYR A 96 -10.89 -0.12 -10.34
C TYR A 96 -10.39 -0.77 -9.06
N ILE A 97 -11.15 -1.74 -8.53
CA ILE A 97 -10.73 -2.56 -7.40
C ILE A 97 -10.50 -3.97 -7.93
N ALA A 98 -9.25 -4.44 -7.89
CA ALA A 98 -8.94 -5.76 -8.38
C ALA A 98 -9.69 -6.84 -7.58
N PRO A 99 -10.25 -7.89 -8.22
CA PRO A 99 -10.92 -8.98 -7.52
C PRO A 99 -9.90 -9.95 -6.91
N GLY A 100 -9.19 -9.50 -5.87
CA GLY A 100 -8.18 -10.27 -5.17
C GLY A 100 -6.81 -10.33 -5.84
N LEU A 101 -6.60 -9.65 -6.98
CA LEU A 101 -5.33 -9.72 -7.72
C LEU A 101 -4.19 -8.99 -6.99
N THR A 102 -3.00 -9.60 -7.02
CA THR A 102 -1.75 -9.03 -6.52
C THR A 102 -0.77 -8.73 -7.65
N LEU A 103 0.11 -7.76 -7.40
CA LEU A 103 1.30 -7.47 -8.22
C LEU A 103 2.57 -8.13 -7.67
N ASP A 104 2.49 -8.85 -6.53
CA ASP A 104 3.64 -9.42 -5.82
C ASP A 104 4.41 -10.46 -6.66
N SER A 105 3.76 -11.05 -7.68
CA SER A 105 4.40 -11.99 -8.61
C SER A 105 5.29 -11.32 -9.65
N ILE A 106 5.24 -9.99 -9.78
CA ILE A 106 6.10 -9.23 -10.68
C ILE A 106 7.38 -8.87 -9.93
N ILE A 107 8.44 -9.62 -10.22
CA ILE A 107 9.72 -9.51 -9.51
C ILE A 107 10.67 -8.56 -10.23
N ASP A 108 11.30 -7.67 -9.47
CA ASP A 108 12.43 -6.86 -9.93
C ASP A 108 13.65 -7.80 -10.11
N PRO A 109 14.14 -8.01 -11.34
CA PRO A 109 15.20 -9.00 -11.60
C PRO A 109 16.54 -8.63 -10.97
N GLN A 110 16.76 -7.35 -10.62
CA GLN A 110 17.98 -6.90 -9.96
C GLN A 110 17.91 -7.14 -8.45
N LEU A 111 16.73 -6.98 -7.86
CA LEU A 111 16.54 -7.05 -6.41
C LEU A 111 16.12 -8.45 -5.94
N GLY A 112 15.51 -9.26 -6.81
CA GLY A 112 14.88 -10.52 -6.42
C GLY A 112 13.67 -10.32 -5.49
N ALA A 113 13.09 -9.11 -5.49
CA ALA A 113 11.95 -8.72 -4.67
C ALA A 113 10.80 -8.22 -5.56
N PRO A 114 9.55 -8.22 -5.08
CA PRO A 114 8.43 -7.60 -5.79
C PRO A 114 8.75 -6.18 -6.27
N MET A 115 8.36 -5.84 -7.51
CA MET A 115 8.46 -4.47 -8.02
C MET A 115 7.63 -3.49 -7.20
N THR A 116 6.61 -3.99 -6.49
CA THR A 116 5.78 -3.29 -5.51
C THR A 116 6.41 -3.17 -4.11
N ASN A 117 7.72 -3.32 -3.98
CA ASN A 117 8.39 -3.01 -2.71
C ASN A 117 8.25 -1.52 -2.34
N VAL A 118 8.16 -1.23 -1.04
CA VAL A 118 7.80 0.12 -0.53
C VAL A 118 8.86 1.19 -0.75
N ASP A 119 10.10 0.78 -1.00
CA ASP A 119 11.20 1.69 -1.30
C ASP A 119 11.11 2.22 -2.74
N GLY A 120 10.41 1.52 -3.64
CA GLY A 120 10.21 1.87 -5.04
C GLY A 120 8.82 2.39 -5.37
N ARG A 121 8.11 3.01 -4.41
CA ARG A 121 6.73 3.50 -4.57
C ARG A 121 6.53 4.44 -5.75
N ASP A 122 7.53 5.25 -6.05
CA ASP A 122 7.54 6.19 -7.18
C ASP A 122 7.42 5.50 -8.56
N ARG A 123 7.80 4.22 -8.66
CA ARG A 123 7.72 3.42 -9.89
C ARG A 123 6.39 2.68 -10.05
N TRP A 124 5.55 2.59 -9.01
CA TRP A 124 4.31 1.80 -9.07
C TRP A 124 3.32 2.30 -10.13
N PRO A 125 3.11 3.62 -10.34
CA PRO A 125 2.25 4.11 -11.42
C PRO A 125 2.69 3.67 -12.82
N ASP A 126 4.00 3.61 -13.09
CA ASP A 126 4.50 3.12 -14.37
C ASP A 126 4.30 1.62 -14.52
N LEU A 127 4.65 0.86 -13.48
CA LEU A 127 4.43 -0.60 -13.44
C LEU A 127 2.96 -0.94 -13.76
N VAL A 128 2.02 -0.27 -13.09
CA VAL A 128 0.59 -0.56 -13.26
C VAL A 128 0.11 -0.14 -14.64
N ALA A 129 0.57 1.00 -15.17
CA ALA A 129 0.27 1.39 -16.55
C ALA A 129 0.73 0.32 -17.56
N ASP A 130 1.94 -0.21 -17.39
CA ASP A 130 2.50 -1.25 -18.26
C ASP A 130 1.68 -2.55 -18.15
N VAL A 131 1.35 -2.99 -16.93
CA VAL A 131 0.54 -4.19 -16.68
C VAL A 131 -0.85 -4.09 -17.31
N ILE A 132 -1.53 -2.95 -17.17
CA ILE A 132 -2.88 -2.76 -17.74
C ILE A 132 -2.82 -2.69 -19.27
N SER A 133 -1.78 -2.07 -19.83
CA SER A 133 -1.58 -2.00 -21.29
C SER A 133 -1.27 -3.36 -21.93
N ASN A 134 -0.96 -4.37 -21.12
CA ASN A 134 -0.64 -5.73 -21.54
C ASN A 134 -1.68 -6.73 -21.01
N PRO A 135 -2.75 -7.03 -21.77
CA PRO A 135 -3.82 -7.92 -21.32
C PRO A 135 -3.34 -9.30 -20.86
N GLN A 136 -2.32 -9.86 -21.50
CA GLN A 136 -1.75 -11.15 -21.14
C GLN A 136 -1.07 -11.11 -19.77
N GLN A 137 -0.36 -10.02 -19.47
CA GLN A 137 0.25 -9.81 -18.16
C GLN A 137 -0.80 -9.54 -17.08
N PHE A 138 -1.84 -8.74 -17.39
CA PHE A 138 -2.93 -8.51 -16.45
C PHE A 138 -3.69 -9.80 -16.11
N GLN A 139 -3.96 -10.64 -17.11
CA GLN A 139 -4.63 -11.93 -16.92
C GLN A 139 -3.78 -12.97 -16.19
N SER A 140 -2.46 -12.80 -16.14
CA SER A 140 -1.56 -13.71 -15.42
C SER A 140 -1.36 -13.34 -13.95
N LEU A 141 -1.94 -12.23 -13.48
CA LEU A 141 -1.89 -11.83 -12.08
C LEU A 141 -2.55 -12.90 -11.20
N GLN A 142 -1.93 -13.15 -10.05
CA GLN A 142 -2.38 -14.16 -9.10
C GLN A 142 -3.30 -13.55 -8.04
N VAL A 143 -4.06 -14.41 -7.36
CA VAL A 143 -4.80 -14.00 -6.15
C VAL A 143 -3.81 -13.81 -5.01
N ALA A 144 -3.90 -12.69 -4.30
CA ALA A 144 -3.08 -12.39 -3.15
C ALA A 144 -3.31 -13.42 -2.03
N GLN A 145 -2.22 -13.92 -1.45
CA GLN A 145 -2.33 -14.79 -0.27
C GLN A 145 -3.05 -14.05 0.88
N GLY A 146 -3.95 -14.74 1.57
CA GLY A 146 -4.74 -14.17 2.68
C GLY A 146 -5.94 -13.34 2.25
N TYR A 147 -6.12 -13.08 0.95
CA TYR A 147 -7.31 -12.40 0.42
C TYR A 147 -8.57 -13.25 0.67
N VAL A 148 -9.66 -12.57 1.04
CA VAL A 148 -11.01 -13.15 1.09
C VAL A 148 -11.99 -12.23 0.37
N PRO A 149 -13.09 -12.74 -0.21
CA PRO A 149 -14.05 -11.92 -0.96
C PRO A 149 -14.59 -10.70 -0.20
N ASP A 150 -14.72 -10.81 1.12
CA ASP A 150 -15.16 -9.71 2.00
C ASP A 150 -14.21 -8.50 1.97
N HIS A 151 -12.94 -8.68 1.59
CA HIS A 151 -12.00 -7.56 1.43
C HIS A 151 -12.44 -6.62 0.32
N PHE A 152 -12.93 -7.14 -0.80
CA PHE A 152 -13.46 -6.32 -1.89
C PHE A 152 -14.62 -5.45 -1.40
N GLN A 153 -15.59 -6.06 -0.71
CA GLN A 153 -16.75 -5.33 -0.16
C GLN A 153 -16.32 -4.30 0.89
N ALA A 154 -15.34 -4.62 1.73
CA ALA A 154 -14.78 -3.67 2.68
C ALA A 154 -14.13 -2.47 1.96
N ALA A 155 -13.36 -2.71 0.89
CA ALA A 155 -12.75 -1.64 0.11
C ALA A 155 -13.79 -0.76 -0.60
N VAL A 156 -14.80 -1.38 -1.22
CA VAL A 156 -15.95 -0.67 -1.80
C VAL A 156 -16.61 0.25 -0.77
N GLN A 157 -16.89 -0.25 0.44
CA GLN A 157 -17.51 0.56 1.50
C GLN A 157 -16.58 1.67 2.02
N GLY A 158 -15.28 1.40 2.14
CA GLY A 158 -14.29 2.37 2.57
C GLY A 158 -14.17 3.53 1.59
N ILE A 159 -14.02 3.22 0.31
CA ILE A 159 -13.96 4.20 -0.79
C ILE A 159 -15.28 4.99 -0.86
N ASN A 160 -16.44 4.32 -0.82
CA ASN A 160 -17.74 4.99 -0.88
C ASN A 160 -18.03 5.89 0.32
N SER A 161 -17.32 5.78 1.45
CA SER A 161 -17.50 6.71 2.57
C SER A 161 -17.19 8.17 2.18
N TRP A 162 -16.35 8.38 1.16
CA TRP A 162 -16.02 9.71 0.63
C TRP A 162 -17.09 10.30 -0.29
N LYS A 163 -18.12 9.55 -0.68
CA LYS A 163 -19.26 10.09 -1.46
C LYS A 163 -20.02 11.19 -0.71
N ALA A 164 -19.88 11.27 0.61
CA ALA A 164 -20.41 12.38 1.41
C ALA A 164 -19.93 13.78 0.93
N PHE A 165 -18.85 13.85 0.15
CA PHE A 165 -18.25 15.07 -0.38
C PHE A 165 -18.50 15.32 -1.88
N GLU A 166 -19.45 14.61 -2.51
CA GLU A 166 -19.81 14.84 -3.92
C GLU A 166 -20.25 16.29 -4.19
N ARG A 167 -20.93 16.91 -3.23
CA ARG A 167 -21.33 18.33 -3.29
C ARG A 167 -20.16 19.30 -3.13
N ASP A 168 -19.03 18.82 -2.60
CA ASP A 168 -17.80 19.59 -2.43
C ASP A 168 -16.85 19.42 -3.64
N GLY A 169 -17.29 18.78 -4.72
CA GLY A 169 -16.55 18.69 -6.00
C GLY A 169 -15.86 17.34 -6.26
N ILE A 170 -16.02 16.37 -5.36
CA ILE A 170 -15.37 15.05 -5.46
C ILE A 170 -16.35 14.05 -6.06
N LYS A 171 -16.22 13.71 -7.34
CA LYS A 171 -17.09 12.71 -7.99
C LYS A 171 -16.25 11.51 -8.39
N PHE A 172 -16.70 10.32 -8.03
CA PHE A 172 -16.03 9.10 -8.44
C PHE A 172 -17.01 7.96 -8.60
N GLN A 173 -16.61 6.97 -9.38
CA GLN A 173 -17.37 5.75 -9.59
C GLN A 173 -16.44 4.55 -9.62
N ILE A 174 -16.94 3.42 -9.13
CA ILE A 174 -16.23 2.15 -9.26
C ILE A 174 -16.53 1.59 -10.64
N VAL A 175 -15.50 1.13 -11.35
CA VAL A 175 -15.60 0.54 -12.69
C VAL A 175 -15.06 -0.88 -12.68
N ASP A 176 -15.60 -1.72 -13.56
CA ASP A 176 -15.18 -3.11 -13.71
C ASP A 176 -14.03 -3.26 -14.71
N ASP A 177 -13.90 -2.33 -15.67
CA ASP A 177 -12.82 -2.35 -16.66
C ASP A 177 -11.58 -1.62 -16.12
N PRO A 178 -10.45 -2.33 -15.88
CA PRO A 178 -9.23 -1.71 -15.40
C PRO A 178 -8.61 -0.74 -16.40
N SER A 179 -8.90 -0.86 -17.70
CA SER A 179 -8.34 0.03 -18.73
C SER A 179 -8.95 1.43 -18.71
N GLU A 180 -10.11 1.59 -18.08
CA GLU A 180 -10.77 2.88 -17.94
C GLU A 180 -10.44 3.61 -16.64
N ALA A 181 -9.81 2.95 -15.67
CA ALA A 181 -9.66 3.51 -14.33
C ALA A 181 -8.50 4.50 -14.19
N ASP A 182 -8.73 5.52 -13.36
CA ASP A 182 -7.73 6.51 -12.94
C ASP A 182 -7.01 6.07 -11.65
N ILE A 183 -7.70 5.30 -10.82
CA ILE A 183 -7.19 4.74 -9.56
C ILE A 183 -7.33 3.21 -9.59
N HIS A 184 -6.25 2.50 -9.30
CA HIS A 184 -6.24 1.04 -9.19
C HIS A 184 -5.93 0.59 -7.78
N VAL A 185 -6.79 -0.29 -7.25
CA VAL A 185 -6.61 -0.94 -5.94
C VAL A 185 -6.22 -2.39 -6.16
N PHE A 186 -5.04 -2.78 -5.67
CA PHE A 186 -4.56 -4.17 -5.64
C PHE A 186 -4.30 -4.62 -4.19
N TRP A 187 -4.02 -5.92 -4.05
CA TRP A 187 -3.84 -6.57 -2.76
C TRP A 187 -2.41 -7.08 -2.62
N THR A 188 -1.91 -7.13 -1.39
CA THR A 188 -0.64 -7.78 -1.06
C THR A 188 -0.75 -8.53 0.25
N ASN A 189 -0.03 -9.65 0.41
CA ASN A 189 -0.01 -10.35 1.70
C ASN A 189 0.69 -9.49 2.76
N HIS A 190 1.86 -8.98 2.43
CA HIS A 190 2.67 -8.15 3.30
C HIS A 190 3.55 -7.24 2.45
N PHE A 191 3.79 -6.04 2.95
CA PHE A 191 4.73 -5.13 2.33
C PHE A 191 6.16 -5.62 2.54
N VAL A 192 7.01 -5.40 1.55
CA VAL A 192 8.44 -5.71 1.61
C VAL A 192 9.26 -4.48 1.26
N ASN A 193 10.48 -4.39 1.80
CA ASN A 193 11.46 -3.40 1.34
C ASN A 193 12.22 -3.91 0.09
N LYS A 194 13.15 -3.11 -0.43
CA LYS A 194 13.96 -3.48 -1.62
C LYS A 194 14.83 -4.73 -1.44
N LEU A 195 15.03 -5.20 -0.21
CA LEU A 195 15.75 -6.44 0.09
C LEU A 195 14.80 -7.65 0.19
N GLY A 196 13.50 -7.47 -0.10
CA GLY A 196 12.49 -8.52 0.06
C GLY A 196 12.14 -8.83 1.52
N LEU A 197 12.61 -8.02 2.48
CA LEU A 197 12.32 -8.23 3.88
C LEU A 197 10.91 -7.73 4.21
N GLY A 198 10.09 -8.62 4.76
CA GLY A 198 8.72 -8.32 5.16
C GLY A 198 8.64 -7.24 6.26
N LEU A 199 7.76 -6.27 6.03
CA LEU A 199 7.47 -5.16 6.91
C LEU A 199 6.22 -5.49 7.75
N PHE A 200 6.42 -6.38 8.72
CA PHE A 200 5.37 -6.77 9.67
C PHE A 200 5.26 -5.82 10.87
N GLN A 201 6.35 -5.08 11.13
CA GLN A 201 6.41 -4.07 12.18
C GLN A 201 5.81 -2.78 11.66
N ASN A 202 4.90 -2.20 12.45
CA ASN A 202 3.99 -1.12 12.10
C ASN A 202 2.72 -1.64 11.43
N ASP A 203 1.57 -1.31 12.00
CA ASP A 203 0.23 -1.66 11.52
C ASP A 203 -0.11 -0.89 10.23
N ILE A 204 0.79 -0.96 9.24
CA ILE A 204 0.63 -0.38 7.91
C ILE A 204 -0.28 -1.30 7.13
N ARG A 205 -1.45 -0.80 6.80
CA ARG A 205 -2.52 -1.57 6.17
C ARG A 205 -2.65 -1.26 4.68
N GLY A 206 -2.05 -0.17 4.21
CA GLY A 206 -2.04 0.21 2.82
C GLY A 206 -0.92 1.18 2.47
N TYR A 207 -0.74 1.37 1.15
CA TYR A 207 0.03 2.46 0.58
C TYR A 207 -0.66 2.97 -0.67
N THR A 208 -0.56 4.27 -0.89
CA THR A 208 -0.97 4.92 -2.14
C THR A 208 0.22 5.61 -2.79
N ALA A 209 0.40 5.38 -4.09
CA ALA A 209 1.44 5.95 -4.92
C ALA A 209 0.82 6.65 -6.12
N LYS A 210 1.38 7.80 -6.51
CA LYS A 210 0.91 8.61 -7.64
C LYS A 210 2.03 9.48 -8.20
N ARG A 211 1.87 9.91 -9.45
CA ARG A 211 2.77 10.86 -10.11
C ARG A 211 2.02 12.15 -10.37
N SER A 212 2.41 13.22 -9.70
CA SER A 212 1.72 14.50 -9.82
C SER A 212 2.43 15.48 -10.75
N PHE A 213 1.65 16.30 -11.45
CA PHE A 213 2.12 17.24 -12.48
C PHE A 213 1.76 18.69 -12.11
N PRO A 214 2.62 19.69 -12.41
CA PRO A 214 2.33 21.09 -12.09
C PRO A 214 1.05 21.61 -12.76
N TYR A 215 0.06 22.00 -11.97
CA TYR A 215 -1.25 22.47 -12.45
C TYR A 215 -1.11 23.56 -13.51
N LYS A 216 -0.29 24.59 -13.24
CA LYS A 216 -0.07 25.71 -14.16
C LYS A 216 0.50 25.29 -15.51
N ALA A 217 1.33 24.24 -15.55
CA ALA A 217 1.91 23.73 -16.78
C ALA A 217 0.86 23.00 -17.63
N ILE A 218 0.00 22.21 -16.99
CA ILE A 218 -1.12 21.53 -17.66
C ILE A 218 -2.10 22.56 -18.22
N MET A 219 -2.48 23.56 -17.42
CA MET A 219 -3.39 24.63 -17.85
C MET A 219 -2.81 25.50 -18.96
N SER A 220 -1.48 25.56 -19.12
CA SER A 220 -0.83 26.23 -20.25
C SER A 220 -0.70 25.34 -21.50
N GLY A 221 -1.36 24.17 -21.53
CA GLY A 221 -1.37 23.25 -22.67
C GLY A 221 -0.17 22.30 -22.73
N LYS A 222 0.67 22.20 -21.68
CA LYS A 222 1.72 21.16 -21.68
C LYS A 222 1.07 19.80 -21.54
N GLN A 223 1.48 18.88 -22.41
CA GLN A 223 1.09 17.48 -22.33
C GLN A 223 1.76 16.82 -21.13
N ALA A 224 0.98 16.15 -20.30
CA ALA A 224 1.49 15.25 -19.26
C ALA A 224 1.13 13.81 -19.60
N GLN A 225 2.07 12.92 -19.34
CA GLN A 225 1.83 11.49 -19.43
C GLN A 225 1.24 11.03 -18.09
N PHE A 226 -0.05 11.28 -17.91
CA PHE A 226 -0.78 10.82 -16.73
C PHE A 226 -0.65 9.30 -16.58
N LYS A 227 -0.50 8.87 -15.33
CA LYS A 227 -0.37 7.47 -14.92
C LYS A 227 -1.43 7.19 -13.85
N PRO A 228 -1.90 5.95 -13.73
CA PRO A 228 -2.88 5.62 -12.71
C PRO A 228 -2.31 5.86 -11.32
N VAL A 229 -3.16 6.30 -10.39
CA VAL A 229 -2.87 6.25 -8.97
C VAL A 229 -3.01 4.80 -8.51
N VAL A 230 -2.05 4.33 -7.73
CA VAL A 230 -1.99 2.92 -7.30
C VAL A 230 -2.13 2.84 -5.80
N THR A 231 -3.10 2.07 -5.33
CA THR A 231 -3.28 1.73 -3.93
C THR A 231 -3.05 0.23 -3.72
N LEU A 232 -2.19 -0.13 -2.78
CA LEU A 232 -2.00 -1.52 -2.33
C LEU A 232 -2.58 -1.67 -0.93
N LEU A 233 -3.41 -2.70 -0.71
CA LEU A 233 -4.00 -3.02 0.59
C LEU A 233 -3.49 -4.38 1.10
N ARG A 234 -3.08 -4.42 2.36
CA ARG A 234 -2.57 -5.63 3.02
C ARG A 234 -3.71 -6.57 3.40
N THR A 235 -3.65 -7.82 2.95
CA THR A 235 -4.69 -8.83 3.20
C THR A 235 -4.63 -9.44 4.60
N THR A 236 -3.53 -9.25 5.34
CA THR A 236 -3.33 -9.80 6.69
C THR A 236 -3.01 -8.74 7.73
N GLU A 237 -3.20 -9.05 9.00
CA GLU A 237 -2.68 -8.29 10.13
C GLU A 237 -1.19 -8.65 10.38
N GLY A 238 -0.51 -7.91 11.27
CA GLY A 238 0.91 -8.17 11.57
C GLY A 238 1.21 -9.55 12.16
N ASN A 239 0.19 -10.27 12.65
CA ASN A 239 0.27 -11.66 13.12
C ASN A 239 -0.04 -12.71 12.03
N GLY A 240 -0.27 -12.27 10.78
CA GLY A 240 -0.60 -13.13 9.64
C GLY A 240 -2.07 -13.56 9.53
N VAL A 241 -2.93 -13.17 10.47
CA VAL A 241 -4.38 -13.43 10.39
C VAL A 241 -4.99 -12.56 9.28
N THR A 242 -5.98 -13.07 8.55
CA THR A 242 -6.72 -12.30 7.55
C THR A 242 -7.25 -10.99 8.13
N MET A 243 -7.04 -9.88 7.40
CA MET A 243 -7.46 -8.55 7.79
C MET A 243 -8.98 -8.53 8.05
N PRO A 244 -9.43 -8.16 9.27
CA PRO A 244 -10.85 -8.08 9.57
C PRO A 244 -11.56 -7.02 8.72
N PHE A 245 -12.83 -7.27 8.37
CA PHE A 245 -13.65 -6.39 7.53
C PHE A 245 -13.57 -4.91 7.93
N VAL A 246 -13.74 -4.60 9.23
CA VAL A 246 -13.74 -3.22 9.74
C VAL A 246 -12.39 -2.54 9.54
N LYS A 247 -11.27 -3.26 9.74
CA LYS A 247 -9.92 -2.72 9.54
C LYS A 247 -9.60 -2.56 8.06
N MET A 248 -10.03 -3.49 7.22
CA MET A 248 -9.88 -3.38 5.77
C MET A 248 -10.66 -2.18 5.22
N LYS A 249 -11.90 -1.99 5.67
CA LYS A 249 -12.73 -0.82 5.32
C LYS A 249 -12.05 0.49 5.70
N ALA A 250 -11.53 0.56 6.93
CA ALA A 250 -10.80 1.73 7.42
C ALA A 250 -9.52 1.99 6.61
N SER A 251 -8.76 0.94 6.26
CA SER A 251 -7.56 1.06 5.43
C SER A 251 -7.90 1.59 4.05
N ALA A 252 -8.89 1.00 3.37
CA ALA A 252 -9.30 1.45 2.05
C ALA A 252 -9.81 2.90 2.06
N ALA A 253 -10.56 3.30 3.09
CA ALA A 253 -11.00 4.67 3.25
C ALA A 253 -9.82 5.63 3.45
N HIS A 254 -8.82 5.25 4.26
CA HIS A 254 -7.61 6.04 4.50
C HIS A 254 -6.78 6.22 3.22
N GLU A 255 -6.46 5.11 2.54
CA GLU A 255 -5.70 5.14 1.29
C GLU A 255 -6.43 5.93 0.20
N PHE A 256 -7.76 5.82 0.12
CA PHE A 256 -8.52 6.63 -0.82
C PHE A 256 -8.45 8.13 -0.49
N GLY A 257 -8.35 8.52 0.78
CA GLY A 257 -8.06 9.91 1.16
C GLY A 257 -6.72 10.42 0.59
N HIS A 258 -5.69 9.57 0.60
CA HIS A 258 -4.42 9.86 -0.08
C HIS A 258 -4.57 9.95 -1.59
N ALA A 259 -5.36 9.06 -2.20
CA ALA A 259 -5.65 9.10 -3.64
C ALA A 259 -6.42 10.36 -4.05
N LEU A 260 -7.27 10.91 -3.16
CA LEU A 260 -7.99 12.17 -3.36
C LEU A 260 -7.12 13.42 -3.15
N GLY A 261 -5.89 13.29 -2.62
CA GLY A 261 -4.92 14.37 -2.52
C GLY A 261 -4.58 14.85 -1.09
N ILE A 262 -5.05 14.16 -0.05
CA ILE A 262 -4.57 14.39 1.31
C ILE A 262 -3.19 13.72 1.43
N GLU A 263 -2.10 14.48 1.35
CA GLU A 263 -0.75 13.91 1.25
C GLU A 263 -0.21 13.34 2.56
N GLY A 264 -0.29 14.12 3.63
CA GLY A 264 0.18 13.68 4.95
C GLY A 264 -0.93 13.15 5.84
N HIS A 265 -0.51 12.64 6.99
CA HIS A 265 -1.41 12.11 8.00
C HIS A 265 -1.92 13.21 8.92
N SER A 266 -3.16 13.07 9.39
CA SER A 266 -3.66 13.89 10.49
C SER A 266 -2.81 13.67 11.75
N PRO A 267 -2.47 14.74 12.50
CA PRO A 267 -1.78 14.63 13.78
C PRO A 267 -2.71 14.15 14.91
N TYR A 268 -4.02 14.04 14.66
CA TYR A 268 -5.00 13.63 15.66
C TYR A 268 -5.30 12.13 15.54
N PRO A 269 -4.97 11.31 16.54
CA PRO A 269 -5.14 9.85 16.46
C PRO A 269 -6.59 9.37 16.29
N SER A 270 -7.59 10.23 16.52
CA SER A 270 -9.00 9.91 16.30
C SER A 270 -9.42 9.95 14.84
N ASP A 271 -8.65 10.63 14.00
CA ASP A 271 -8.99 10.92 12.61
C ASP A 271 -8.69 9.71 11.73
N LEU A 272 -9.50 9.54 10.67
CA LEU A 272 -9.30 8.47 9.71
C LEU A 272 -7.94 8.60 9.06
N MET A 273 -7.55 9.82 8.68
CA MET A 273 -6.27 10.09 8.02
C MET A 273 -5.06 10.09 8.98
N SER A 274 -5.22 9.69 10.24
CA SER A 274 -4.07 9.47 11.12
C SER A 274 -3.39 8.13 10.81
N VAL A 275 -2.12 7.99 11.17
CA VAL A 275 -1.37 6.71 11.06
C VAL A 275 -2.00 5.55 11.85
N TYR A 276 -2.92 5.85 12.76
CA TYR A 276 -3.61 4.86 13.60
C TYR A 276 -4.99 4.48 13.04
N TYR A 277 -5.39 5.05 11.90
CA TYR A 277 -6.69 4.84 11.25
C TYR A 277 -7.90 5.23 12.12
N GLY A 278 -7.67 5.95 13.22
CA GLY A 278 -8.66 6.45 14.16
C GLY A 278 -9.79 5.47 14.49
N LYS A 279 -11.03 5.95 14.34
CA LYS A 279 -12.24 5.14 14.54
C LYS A 279 -12.68 4.38 13.28
N GLY A 280 -11.87 4.36 12.22
CA GLY A 280 -12.22 3.75 10.94
C GLY A 280 -13.36 4.44 10.19
N ALA A 281 -13.59 5.72 10.48
CA ALA A 281 -14.60 6.56 9.85
C ALA A 281 -14.08 8.00 9.72
N ILE A 282 -14.49 8.68 8.65
CA ILE A 282 -14.14 10.08 8.38
C ILE A 282 -14.53 10.96 9.57
N SER A 283 -13.55 11.62 10.17
CA SER A 283 -13.76 12.56 11.27
C SER A 283 -14.22 13.93 10.77
N THR A 284 -14.60 14.81 11.69
CA THR A 284 -14.87 16.22 11.36
C THR A 284 -13.65 16.95 10.82
N ASN A 285 -12.44 16.57 11.25
CA ASN A 285 -11.19 17.17 10.76
C ASN A 285 -10.87 16.68 9.34
N ASP A 286 -10.99 15.37 9.07
CA ASP A 286 -10.86 14.81 7.71
C ASP A 286 -11.84 15.51 6.75
N ALA A 287 -13.09 15.69 7.20
CA ALA A 287 -14.12 16.39 6.45
C ALA A 287 -13.81 17.89 6.22
N ALA A 288 -13.25 18.58 7.21
CA ALA A 288 -12.84 19.98 7.06
C ALA A 288 -11.68 20.10 6.07
N THR A 289 -10.69 19.21 6.20
CA THR A 289 -9.49 19.17 5.36
C THR A 289 -9.82 18.90 3.90
N ILE A 290 -10.61 17.87 3.59
CA ILE A 290 -10.94 17.55 2.20
C ILE A 290 -11.75 18.67 1.53
N ARG A 291 -12.69 19.28 2.26
CA ARG A 291 -13.46 20.44 1.78
C ARG A 291 -12.57 21.64 1.51
N TYR A 292 -11.61 21.89 2.38
CA TYR A 292 -10.64 22.96 2.18
C TYR A 292 -9.80 22.69 0.92
N LEU A 293 -9.25 21.47 0.79
CA LEU A 293 -8.44 21.06 -0.35
C LEU A 293 -9.18 21.27 -1.69
N TYR A 294 -10.43 20.83 -1.79
CA TYR A 294 -11.21 20.93 -3.03
C TYR A 294 -11.77 22.33 -3.34
N ARG A 295 -11.62 23.29 -2.41
CA ARG A 295 -11.88 24.72 -2.66
C ARG A 295 -10.63 25.49 -3.11
N CYS A 296 -9.44 24.92 -2.91
CA CYS A 296 -8.19 25.54 -3.34
C CYS A 296 -7.92 25.31 -4.83
N THR A 297 -7.17 26.22 -5.45
CA THR A 297 -6.49 25.94 -6.72
C THR A 297 -5.33 24.98 -6.43
N PRO A 298 -5.22 23.83 -7.13
CA PRO A 298 -4.12 22.91 -6.90
C PRO A 298 -2.79 23.49 -7.35
N ASP A 299 -1.73 23.08 -6.68
CA ASP A 299 -0.36 23.27 -7.17
C ASP A 299 0.02 22.12 -8.12
N LEU A 300 -0.48 20.91 -7.82
CA LEU A 300 -0.26 19.70 -8.60
C LEU A 300 -1.58 18.96 -8.90
N ILE A 301 -1.65 18.32 -10.05
CA ILE A 301 -2.69 17.36 -10.44
C ILE A 301 -2.11 15.94 -10.29
N PRO A 302 -2.79 15.00 -9.63
CA PRO A 302 -2.32 13.62 -9.47
C PRO A 302 -2.28 12.81 -10.77
#